data_AF-A0A8R1I189-F1
#
_entry.id   AF-A0A8R1I189-F1
#
_cell.length_a   1.000
_cell.length_b   1.000
_cell.length_c   1.000
_cell.angle_alpha   90.00
_cell.angle_beta   90.00
_cell.angle_gamma   90.00
#
_symmetry.space_group_name_H-M   'P 1'
#
loop_
_entity.id
_entity.type
_entity.pdbx_description
1 polymer ?
#
loop_
_entity_poly.entity_id
_entity_poly.type
_entity_poly.pdbx_seq_one_letter_code
_entity_poly.pdbx_strand_id
1 'polypeptide(L)'
;MKRVRTLLENCSEVALTTDAWSSADSKHHLLSVTAHFIDNETFSPGWCVLAAKSIKVRGTAPNYKQLMEEVLSSYEIPPSRVTAITRDGGTNVKNMCDLMSVPSIHCFSHVLQLVLGDTVYKNQKYTKSIDNFKRIARKIRKSSVLRNQYNEILDESELPGTMLAQECKTRWSSLHFMLKSFIRNKRSVEILTIDNPDLTLTESDWKNAKILMYVLAPISETTTAAQHRFLSPCSRKMRKAITTEVLEVLETRGRNYLSMKTLRFATFLDVRFKNIFLDDDIQREVEEELLAMFPEQEDDEKPDDEGLEIAEKCSIQCVQQF
;
A
#
# COMPACT_ATOMS: atom_id res chain seq x y z
N MET A 1 -1.63 -19.83 -19.72
CA MET A 1 -2.91 -20.05 -18.99
C MET A 1 -2.92 -21.35 -18.19
N LYS A 2 -2.61 -22.53 -18.76
CA LYS A 2 -2.64 -23.82 -18.03
C LYS A 2 -1.95 -23.82 -16.66
N ARG A 3 -0.70 -23.36 -16.58
CA ARG A 3 0.06 -23.30 -15.30
C ARG A 3 -0.60 -22.46 -14.21
N VAL A 4 -1.26 -21.35 -14.57
CA VAL A 4 -1.95 -20.48 -13.60
C VAL A 4 -3.24 -21.14 -13.12
N ARG A 5 -3.97 -21.84 -14.01
CA ARG A 5 -5.15 -22.61 -13.60
C ARG A 5 -4.80 -23.71 -12.62
N THR A 6 -3.75 -24.49 -12.90
CA THR A 6 -3.28 -25.54 -11.97
C THR A 6 -2.92 -25.00 -10.59
N LEU A 7 -2.28 -23.82 -10.52
CA LEU A 7 -2.01 -23.18 -9.22
C LEU A 7 -3.29 -22.80 -8.46
N LEU A 8 -4.34 -22.39 -9.18
CA LEU A 8 -5.61 -21.97 -8.61
C LEU A 8 -6.57 -23.15 -8.35
N GLU A 9 -6.32 -24.33 -8.93
CA GLU A 9 -7.03 -25.58 -8.61
C GLU A 9 -6.66 -26.07 -7.21
N ASN A 10 -5.41 -25.88 -6.80
CA ASN A 10 -4.87 -26.29 -5.49
C ASN A 10 -5.18 -25.32 -4.34
N CYS A 11 -6.16 -24.41 -4.51
CA CYS A 11 -6.54 -23.47 -3.46
C CYS A 11 -8.07 -23.38 -3.30
N SER A 12 -8.56 -23.25 -2.07
CA SER A 12 -10.00 -23.20 -1.80
C SER A 12 -10.60 -21.84 -2.18
N GLU A 13 -9.97 -20.76 -1.71
CA GLU A 13 -10.43 -19.39 -1.90
C GLU A 13 -9.33 -18.49 -2.51
N VAL A 14 -9.75 -17.38 -3.10
CA VAL A 14 -8.85 -16.37 -3.66
C VAL A 14 -9.22 -14.97 -3.17
N ALA A 15 -8.22 -14.20 -2.77
CA ALA A 15 -8.34 -12.77 -2.59
C ALA A 15 -7.83 -12.06 -3.85
N LEU A 16 -8.49 -10.96 -4.23
CA LEU A 16 -8.07 -10.19 -5.41
C LEU A 16 -7.56 -8.82 -5.00
N THR A 17 -6.55 -8.34 -5.71
CA THR A 17 -6.19 -6.92 -5.71
C THR A 17 -6.40 -6.37 -7.10
N THR A 18 -7.00 -5.18 -7.19
CA THR A 18 -7.19 -4.48 -8.45
C THR A 18 -6.67 -3.05 -8.37
N ASP A 19 -5.97 -2.65 -9.43
CA ASP A 19 -5.48 -1.29 -9.62
C ASP A 19 -5.84 -0.84 -11.03
N ALA A 20 -6.31 0.40 -11.14
CA ALA A 20 -6.73 1.00 -12.38
C ALA A 20 -6.00 2.32 -12.58
N TRP A 21 -5.29 2.45 -13.69
CA TRP A 21 -4.48 3.64 -13.98
C TRP A 21 -4.54 4.01 -15.45
N SER A 22 -4.21 5.27 -15.74
CA SER A 22 -4.00 5.72 -17.11
C SER A 22 -2.52 5.59 -17.48
N SER A 23 -2.23 5.17 -18.70
CA SER A 23 -0.89 5.14 -19.27
C SER A 23 -0.26 6.54 -19.24
N ALA A 24 1.08 6.60 -19.25
CA ALA A 24 1.80 7.87 -19.15
C ALA A 24 1.47 8.84 -20.29
N ASP A 25 1.13 8.33 -21.47
CA ASP A 25 0.68 9.10 -22.63
C ASP A 25 -0.82 9.41 -22.62
N SER A 26 -1.54 8.99 -21.57
CA SER A 26 -3.00 9.12 -21.39
C SER A 26 -3.86 8.47 -22.48
N LYS A 27 -3.27 7.59 -23.32
CA LYS A 27 -3.99 6.94 -24.43
C LYS A 27 -4.72 5.66 -24.00
N HIS A 28 -4.30 5.05 -22.91
CA HIS A 28 -4.83 3.78 -22.44
C HIS A 28 -5.20 3.87 -20.98
N HIS A 29 -6.46 3.58 -20.67
CA HIS A 29 -6.85 3.24 -19.31
C HIS A 29 -6.66 1.74 -19.13
N LEU A 30 -6.00 1.32 -18.06
CA LEU A 30 -5.64 -0.08 -17.79
C LEU A 30 -6.29 -0.53 -16.48
N LEU A 31 -6.66 -1.80 -16.41
CA LEU A 31 -7.06 -2.50 -15.20
C LEU A 31 -6.11 -3.69 -14.99
N SER A 32 -5.51 -3.75 -13.82
CA SER A 32 -4.85 -4.96 -13.34
C SER A 32 -5.74 -5.74 -12.39
N VAL A 33 -5.64 -7.07 -12.47
CA VAL A 33 -6.24 -7.99 -11.52
C VAL A 33 -5.16 -9.00 -11.14
N THR A 34 -4.87 -9.09 -9.85
CA THR A 34 -3.93 -10.07 -9.28
C THR A 34 -4.68 -10.90 -8.26
N ALA A 35 -4.57 -12.23 -8.36
CA ALA A 35 -5.07 -13.15 -7.37
C ALA A 35 -3.98 -13.48 -6.36
N HIS A 36 -4.40 -13.64 -5.11
CA HIS A 36 -3.62 -14.06 -3.96
C HIS A 36 -4.34 -15.22 -3.30
N PHE A 37 -3.62 -16.25 -2.92
CA PHE A 37 -4.18 -17.49 -2.41
C PHE A 37 -3.18 -18.16 -1.46
N ILE A 38 -3.67 -19.14 -0.71
CA ILE A 38 -2.83 -20.06 0.06
C ILE A 38 -2.94 -21.40 -0.64
N ASP A 39 -1.80 -22.02 -0.92
CA ASP A 39 -1.74 -23.35 -1.50
C ASP A 39 -2.16 -24.38 -0.42
N ASN A 40 -3.13 -25.25 -0.74
CA ASN A 40 -3.72 -26.15 0.24
C ASN A 40 -2.77 -27.26 0.71
N GLU A 41 -1.74 -27.60 -0.07
CA GLU A 41 -0.79 -28.68 0.25
C GLU A 41 0.40 -28.15 1.06
N THR A 42 0.97 -27.04 0.62
CA THR A 42 2.19 -26.46 1.21
C THR A 42 1.90 -25.39 2.27
N PHE A 43 0.64 -24.93 2.36
CA PHE A 43 0.21 -23.80 3.18
C PHE A 43 1.03 -22.52 2.93
N SER A 44 1.59 -22.40 1.73
CA SER A 44 2.43 -21.26 1.35
C SER A 44 1.61 -20.19 0.62
N PRO A 45 1.89 -18.89 0.85
CA PRO A 45 1.20 -17.82 0.14
C PRO A 45 1.63 -17.77 -1.32
N GLY A 46 0.65 -17.86 -2.23
CA GLY A 46 0.80 -17.76 -3.66
C GLY A 46 0.14 -16.51 -4.24
N TRP A 47 0.60 -16.08 -5.42
CA TRP A 47 -0.02 -14.99 -6.17
C TRP A 47 0.17 -15.19 -7.67
N CYS A 48 -0.74 -14.63 -8.46
CA CYS A 48 -0.59 -14.56 -9.91
C CYS A 48 -1.34 -13.37 -10.51
N VAL A 49 -0.77 -12.76 -11.55
CA VAL A 49 -1.47 -11.71 -12.31
C VAL A 49 -2.45 -12.40 -13.27
N LEU A 50 -3.74 -12.17 -13.06
CA LEU A 50 -4.80 -12.70 -13.91
C LEU A 50 -5.01 -11.84 -15.16
N ALA A 51 -4.88 -10.51 -15.01
CA ALA A 51 -5.11 -9.60 -16.12
C ALA A 51 -4.34 -8.29 -15.99
N ALA A 52 -3.95 -7.75 -17.14
CA ALA A 52 -3.59 -6.35 -17.35
C ALA A 52 -4.27 -5.91 -18.66
N LYS A 53 -5.53 -5.49 -18.57
CA LYS A 53 -6.39 -5.23 -19.74
C LYS A 53 -6.62 -3.73 -19.92
N SER A 54 -6.67 -3.29 -21.18
CA SER A 54 -7.10 -1.93 -21.48
C SER A 54 -8.62 -1.81 -21.40
N ILE A 55 -9.08 -0.82 -20.63
CA ILE A 55 -10.48 -0.43 -20.54
C ILE A 55 -10.77 0.50 -21.71
N LYS A 56 -11.38 -0.06 -22.76
CA LYS A 56 -11.76 0.69 -23.98
C LYS A 56 -13.15 1.32 -23.89
N VAL A 57 -13.93 0.90 -22.90
CA VAL A 57 -15.29 1.39 -22.63
C VAL A 57 -15.27 2.44 -21.53
N ARG A 58 -16.38 3.17 -21.35
CA ARG A 58 -16.51 4.11 -20.23
C ARG A 58 -16.28 3.38 -18.90
N GLY A 59 -15.51 3.96 -17.99
CA GLY A 59 -15.22 3.40 -16.67
C GLY A 59 -16.41 3.44 -15.72
N THR A 60 -17.49 2.74 -16.05
CA THR A 60 -18.70 2.62 -15.21
C THR A 60 -18.66 1.31 -14.43
N ALA A 61 -19.33 1.25 -13.26
CA ALA A 61 -19.36 0.05 -12.43
C ALA A 61 -19.83 -1.23 -13.18
N PRO A 62 -20.89 -1.19 -14.03
CA PRO A 62 -21.29 -2.36 -14.83
C PRO A 62 -20.21 -2.83 -15.81
N ASN A 63 -19.50 -1.90 -16.44
CA ASN A 63 -18.42 -2.23 -17.38
C ASN A 63 -17.23 -2.87 -16.65
N TYR A 64 -16.89 -2.36 -15.46
CA TYR A 64 -15.87 -2.99 -14.61
C TYR A 64 -16.29 -4.38 -14.16
N LYS A 65 -17.57 -4.57 -13.81
CA LYS A 65 -18.13 -5.88 -13.43
C LYS A 65 -17.96 -6.88 -14.56
N GLN A 66 -18.40 -6.53 -15.77
CA GLN A 66 -18.26 -7.40 -16.95
C GLN A 66 -16.79 -7.77 -17.18
N LEU A 67 -15.88 -6.78 -17.12
CA LEU A 67 -14.46 -7.03 -17.29
C LEU A 67 -13.89 -7.97 -16.21
N MET A 68 -14.32 -7.81 -14.96
CA MET A 68 -13.92 -8.69 -13.87
C MET A 68 -14.47 -10.12 -14.05
N GLU A 69 -15.75 -10.26 -14.40
CA GLU A 69 -16.38 -11.56 -14.68
C GLU A 69 -15.71 -12.30 -15.84
N GLU A 70 -15.32 -11.59 -16.90
CA GLU A 70 -14.53 -12.16 -18.01
C GLU A 70 -13.16 -12.66 -17.54
N VAL A 71 -12.48 -11.89 -16.67
CA VAL A 71 -11.19 -12.30 -16.12
C VAL A 71 -11.36 -13.55 -15.27
N LEU A 72 -12.31 -13.56 -14.33
CA LEU A 72 -12.55 -14.71 -13.46
C LEU A 72 -12.95 -15.96 -14.25
N SER A 73 -13.84 -15.81 -15.24
CA SER A 73 -14.28 -16.91 -16.11
C SER A 73 -13.13 -17.51 -16.91
N SER A 74 -12.15 -16.70 -17.34
CA SER A 74 -10.98 -17.19 -18.08
C SER A 74 -10.07 -18.12 -17.27
N TYR A 75 -10.20 -18.10 -15.94
CA TYR A 75 -9.49 -18.96 -14.99
C TYR A 75 -10.42 -19.90 -14.23
N GLU A 76 -11.70 -20.01 -14.61
CA GLU A 76 -12.69 -20.88 -13.97
C GLU A 76 -12.85 -20.60 -12.46
N ILE A 77 -12.74 -19.31 -12.09
CA ILE A 77 -12.94 -18.84 -10.71
C ILE A 77 -14.40 -18.37 -10.57
N PRO A 78 -15.26 -19.10 -9.85
CA PRO A 78 -16.60 -18.59 -9.53
C PRO A 78 -16.50 -17.40 -8.56
N PRO A 79 -17.40 -16.39 -8.66
CA PRO A 79 -17.40 -15.26 -7.73
C PRO A 79 -17.51 -15.65 -6.25
N SER A 80 -18.15 -16.78 -5.94
CA SER A 80 -18.26 -17.31 -4.58
C SER A 80 -16.93 -17.76 -3.97
N ARG A 81 -15.90 -18.05 -4.78
CA ARG A 81 -14.53 -18.35 -4.30
C ARG A 81 -13.72 -17.09 -4.01
N VAL A 82 -14.25 -15.91 -4.29
CA VAL A 82 -13.55 -14.64 -4.05
C VAL A 82 -13.87 -14.13 -2.65
N THR A 83 -12.90 -14.24 -1.73
CA THR A 83 -13.09 -13.81 -0.33
C THR A 83 -13.26 -12.30 -0.21
N ALA A 84 -12.42 -11.54 -0.91
CA ALA A 84 -12.46 -10.08 -0.92
C ALA A 84 -11.69 -9.48 -2.10
N ILE A 85 -12.04 -8.24 -2.47
CA ILE A 85 -11.32 -7.44 -3.47
C ILE A 85 -10.71 -6.21 -2.80
N THR A 86 -9.38 -6.15 -2.74
CA THR A 86 -8.66 -4.93 -2.35
C THR A 86 -8.59 -3.97 -3.53
N ARG A 87 -9.12 -2.77 -3.36
CA ARG A 87 -9.29 -1.76 -4.42
C ARG A 87 -8.78 -0.39 -4.00
N ASP A 88 -8.54 0.49 -4.97
CA ASP A 88 -8.20 1.89 -4.72
C ASP A 88 -9.41 2.72 -4.22
N GLY A 89 -9.27 4.04 -4.12
CA GLY A 89 -10.38 4.93 -3.70
C GLY A 89 -11.50 5.11 -4.74
N GLY A 90 -11.44 4.47 -5.90
CA GLY A 90 -12.37 4.69 -7.01
C GLY A 90 -13.80 4.24 -6.72
N THR A 91 -14.76 5.17 -6.75
CA THR A 91 -16.19 4.88 -6.53
C THR A 91 -16.74 3.85 -7.53
N ASN A 92 -16.29 3.89 -8.78
CA ASN A 92 -16.73 2.93 -9.80
C ASN A 92 -16.30 1.51 -9.49
N VAL A 93 -15.10 1.33 -8.91
CA VAL A 93 -14.57 0.02 -8.52
C VAL A 93 -15.29 -0.48 -7.28
N LYS A 94 -15.55 0.39 -6.29
CA LYS A 94 -16.39 0.05 -5.13
C LYS A 94 -17.78 -0.44 -5.58
N ASN A 95 -18.46 0.34 -6.42
CA ASN A 95 -19.79 -0.02 -6.91
C ASN A 95 -19.77 -1.30 -7.76
N MET A 96 -18.67 -1.59 -8.46
CA MET A 96 -18.50 -2.87 -9.14
C MET A 96 -18.48 -4.04 -8.16
N CYS A 97 -17.74 -3.94 -7.05
CA CYS A 97 -17.73 -4.97 -6.01
C CYS A 97 -19.12 -5.15 -5.40
N ASP A 98 -19.83 -4.06 -5.13
CA ASP A 98 -21.22 -4.09 -4.62
C ASP A 98 -22.14 -4.82 -5.62
N LEU A 99 -22.03 -4.56 -6.93
CA LEU A 99 -22.80 -5.25 -7.98
C LEU A 99 -22.42 -6.72 -8.17
N MET A 100 -21.21 -7.11 -7.77
CA MET A 100 -20.76 -8.51 -7.75
C MET A 100 -21.11 -9.22 -6.44
N SER A 101 -21.60 -8.49 -5.44
CA SER A 101 -21.82 -9.01 -4.07
C SER A 101 -20.55 -9.59 -3.45
N VAL A 102 -19.39 -9.00 -3.77
CA VAL A 102 -18.09 -9.41 -3.23
C VAL A 102 -17.59 -8.35 -2.24
N PRO A 103 -17.19 -8.73 -1.01
CA PRO A 103 -16.62 -7.79 -0.05
C PRO A 103 -15.44 -7.02 -0.64
N SER A 104 -15.39 -5.70 -0.44
CA SER A 104 -14.28 -4.87 -0.93
C SER A 104 -13.51 -4.20 0.21
N ILE A 105 -12.19 -4.32 0.17
CA ILE A 105 -11.27 -3.69 1.11
C ILE A 105 -10.70 -2.43 0.45
N HIS A 106 -10.83 -1.29 1.12
CA HIS A 106 -10.16 -0.08 0.65
C HIS A 106 -8.64 -0.26 0.85
N CYS A 107 -7.84 0.05 -0.16
CA CYS A 107 -6.39 -0.05 -0.07
C CYS A 107 -5.87 0.83 1.08
N PHE A 108 -5.20 0.22 2.06
CA PHE A 108 -4.67 0.94 3.22
C PHE A 108 -3.66 2.00 2.83
N SER A 109 -2.79 1.72 1.85
CA SER A 109 -1.84 2.70 1.34
C SER A 109 -2.53 3.90 0.67
N HIS A 110 -3.68 3.69 0.02
CA HIS A 110 -4.48 4.78 -0.50
C HIS A 110 -5.10 5.60 0.64
N VAL A 111 -5.54 4.96 1.73
CA VAL A 111 -6.00 5.67 2.94
C VAL A 111 -4.89 6.54 3.52
N LEU A 112 -3.66 6.01 3.66
CA LEU A 112 -2.50 6.79 4.12
C LEU A 112 -2.25 8.02 3.23
N GLN A 113 -2.42 7.90 1.92
CA GLN A 113 -2.31 9.04 1.01
C GLN A 113 -3.39 10.08 1.24
N LEU A 114 -4.64 9.66 1.47
CA LEU A 114 -5.74 10.57 1.76
C LEU A 114 -5.53 11.32 3.09
N VAL A 115 -4.91 10.67 4.07
CA VAL A 115 -4.48 11.32 5.32
C VAL A 115 -3.47 12.44 5.03
N LEU A 116 -2.47 12.20 4.17
CA LEU A 116 -1.54 13.26 3.74
C LEU A 116 -2.25 14.39 3.01
N GLY A 117 -3.23 14.03 2.17
CA GLY A 117 -4.13 14.96 1.49
C GLY A 117 -4.80 15.93 2.46
N ASP A 118 -5.35 15.39 3.55
CA ASP A 118 -6.12 16.16 4.52
C ASP A 118 -5.29 16.93 5.53
N THR A 119 -4.04 16.53 5.76
CA THR A 119 -3.17 17.14 6.78
C THR A 119 -2.12 18.04 6.13
N VAL A 120 -1.15 17.44 5.45
CA VAL A 120 0.00 18.13 4.86
C VAL A 120 -0.41 19.04 3.71
N TYR A 121 -1.21 18.54 2.76
CA TYR A 121 -1.53 19.28 1.53
C TYR A 121 -2.64 20.32 1.71
N LYS A 122 -3.41 20.29 2.81
CA LYS A 122 -4.34 21.38 3.16
C LYS A 122 -3.66 22.54 3.88
N ASN A 123 -2.53 22.28 4.52
CA ASN A 123 -1.78 23.31 5.21
C ASN A 123 -0.97 24.18 4.23
N GLN A 124 -1.39 25.44 4.05
CA GLN A 124 -0.77 26.34 3.07
C GLN A 124 0.72 26.60 3.35
N LYS A 125 1.13 26.61 4.62
CA LYS A 125 2.55 26.80 5.01
C LYS A 125 3.41 25.67 4.48
N TYR A 126 2.99 24.42 4.67
CA TYR A 126 3.73 23.25 4.19
C TYR A 126 3.65 23.14 2.67
N THR A 127 2.49 23.38 2.08
CA THR A 127 2.29 23.30 0.62
C THR A 127 3.20 24.27 -0.14
N LYS A 128 3.34 25.52 0.32
CA LYS A 128 4.27 26.50 -0.28
C LYS A 128 5.72 26.01 -0.26
N SER A 129 6.19 25.50 0.89
CA SER A 129 7.55 24.96 0.99
C SER A 129 7.75 23.73 0.07
N ILE A 130 6.78 22.81 0.06
CA ILE A 130 6.81 21.62 -0.81
C ILE A 130 6.91 22.02 -2.29
N ASP A 131 6.15 23.02 -2.73
CA ASP A 131 6.16 23.50 -4.11
C ASP A 131 7.51 24.11 -4.50
N ASN A 132 8.19 24.81 -3.58
CA ASN A 132 9.55 25.31 -3.80
C ASN A 132 10.55 24.17 -4.06
N PHE A 133 10.52 23.11 -3.24
CA PHE A 133 11.35 21.92 -3.45
C PHE A 133 11.03 21.24 -4.80
N LYS A 134 9.74 21.07 -5.12
CA LYS A 134 9.31 20.51 -6.41
C LYS A 134 9.81 21.34 -7.60
N ARG A 135 9.78 22.67 -7.49
CA ARG A 135 10.25 23.59 -8.53
C ARG A 135 11.72 23.37 -8.84
N ILE A 136 12.56 23.25 -7.81
CA ILE A 136 14.01 23.03 -7.97
C ILE A 136 14.28 21.67 -8.60
N ALA A 137 13.72 20.60 -8.03
CA ALA A 137 13.90 19.24 -8.56
C ALA A 137 13.39 19.11 -10.01
N ARG A 138 12.34 19.84 -10.38
CA ARG A 138 11.83 19.91 -11.75
C ARG A 138 12.79 20.65 -12.69
N LYS A 139 13.31 21.81 -12.27
CA LYS A 139 14.21 22.63 -13.09
C LYS A 139 15.54 21.93 -13.37
N ILE A 140 16.17 21.33 -12.37
CA ILE A 140 17.38 20.50 -12.52
C ILE A 140 17.11 19.32 -13.47
N ARG A 141 15.93 18.70 -13.38
CA ARG A 141 15.57 17.61 -14.30
C ARG A 141 15.25 18.06 -15.72
N LYS A 142 14.83 19.29 -15.96
CA LYS A 142 14.46 19.75 -17.31
C LYS A 142 15.60 20.46 -18.03
N SER A 143 16.40 21.26 -17.32
CA SER A 143 17.50 22.01 -17.89
C SER A 143 18.79 21.20 -17.83
N SER A 144 19.39 20.92 -18.99
CA SER A 144 20.72 20.29 -19.06
C SER A 144 21.78 21.14 -18.38
N VAL A 145 21.69 22.48 -18.52
CA VAL A 145 22.62 23.44 -17.90
C VAL A 145 22.58 23.33 -16.37
N LEU A 146 21.40 23.45 -15.77
CA LEU A 146 21.24 23.33 -14.31
C LEU A 146 21.63 21.94 -13.80
N ARG A 147 21.40 20.90 -14.61
CA ARG A 147 21.77 19.54 -14.23
C ARG A 147 23.28 19.36 -14.19
N ASN A 148 23.98 19.88 -15.19
CA ASN A 148 25.44 19.80 -15.27
C ASN A 148 26.06 20.60 -14.11
N GLN A 149 25.60 21.82 -13.87
CA GLN A 149 26.02 22.63 -12.72
C GLN A 149 25.81 21.89 -11.38
N TYR A 150 24.64 21.29 -11.19
CA TYR A 150 24.38 20.53 -9.96
C TYR A 150 25.26 19.28 -9.82
N ASN A 151 25.57 18.60 -10.92
CA ASN A 151 26.48 17.46 -10.91
C ASN A 151 27.92 17.88 -10.58
N GLU A 152 28.41 18.97 -11.17
CA GLU A 152 29.73 19.53 -10.87
C GLU A 152 29.86 19.86 -9.37
N ILE A 153 28.84 20.50 -8.78
CA ILE A 153 28.80 20.78 -7.34
C ILE A 153 28.83 19.50 -6.49
N LEU A 154 28.16 18.43 -6.92
CA LEU A 154 28.15 17.14 -6.21
C LEU A 154 29.53 16.47 -6.25
N ASP A 155 30.18 16.49 -7.42
CA ASP A 155 31.50 15.90 -7.64
C ASP A 155 32.57 16.63 -6.81
N GLU A 156 32.54 17.96 -6.79
CA GLU A 156 33.45 18.80 -5.98
C GLU A 156 33.23 18.64 -4.47
N SER A 157 32.00 18.30 -4.04
CA SER A 157 31.67 18.14 -2.62
C SER A 157 32.00 16.76 -2.06
N GLU A 158 32.55 15.84 -2.86
CA GLU A 158 32.75 14.41 -2.52
C GLU A 158 31.47 13.74 -1.97
N LEU A 159 30.29 14.25 -2.33
CA LEU A 159 29.01 13.73 -1.89
C LEU A 159 28.49 12.77 -2.96
N PRO A 160 28.58 11.43 -2.78
CA PRO A 160 28.22 10.50 -3.84
C PRO A 160 26.75 10.65 -4.24
N GLY A 161 26.53 11.24 -5.42
CA GLY A 161 25.67 10.75 -6.50
C GLY A 161 24.17 10.64 -6.28
N THR A 162 23.59 11.13 -5.18
CA THR A 162 22.13 11.10 -5.03
C THR A 162 21.50 12.36 -5.61
N MET A 163 21.24 12.34 -6.92
CA MET A 163 20.39 13.31 -7.60
C MET A 163 19.10 13.55 -6.79
N LEU A 164 18.60 14.80 -6.78
CA LEU A 164 17.40 15.14 -6.03
C LEU A 164 16.21 14.28 -6.51
N ALA A 165 15.59 13.59 -5.55
CA ALA A 165 14.41 12.79 -5.82
C ALA A 165 13.24 13.72 -6.18
N GLN A 166 12.36 13.27 -7.07
CA GLN A 166 11.12 13.99 -7.35
C GLN A 166 9.98 13.35 -6.60
N GLU A 167 9.13 14.19 -6.04
CA GLU A 167 7.81 13.75 -5.62
C GLU A 167 7.00 13.33 -6.85
N CYS A 168 6.36 12.18 -6.72
CA CYS A 168 5.40 11.64 -7.63
C CYS A 168 4.12 11.48 -6.83
N LYS A 169 3.10 12.29 -7.13
CA LYS A 169 1.82 12.28 -6.41
C LYS A 169 1.18 10.88 -6.31
N THR A 170 1.47 9.99 -7.26
CA THR A 170 0.95 8.61 -7.30
C THR A 170 1.88 7.58 -6.64
N ARG A 171 3.11 7.94 -6.25
CA ARG A 171 4.02 7.08 -5.47
C ARG A 171 4.16 7.63 -4.05
N TRP A 172 3.52 6.93 -3.15
CA TRP A 172 3.09 7.42 -1.83
C TRP A 172 4.23 7.81 -0.87
N SER A 173 5.41 7.20 -1.00
CA SER A 173 6.64 7.52 -0.24
C SER A 173 7.51 8.61 -0.86
N SER A 174 7.17 9.10 -2.06
CA SER A 174 8.04 9.99 -2.83
C SER A 174 8.20 11.39 -2.25
N LEU A 175 7.21 11.91 -1.51
CA LEU A 175 7.34 13.19 -0.79
C LEU A 175 8.42 13.08 0.29
N HIS A 176 8.37 12.01 1.09
CA HIS A 176 9.39 11.73 2.11
C HIS A 176 10.77 11.56 1.47
N PHE A 177 10.89 10.79 0.39
CA PHE A 177 12.16 10.61 -0.32
C PHE A 177 12.70 11.90 -0.94
N MET A 178 11.83 12.74 -1.53
CA MET A 178 12.21 14.06 -2.03
C MET A 178 12.79 14.90 -0.90
N LEU A 179 12.06 15.10 0.20
CA LEU A 179 12.51 15.91 1.32
C LEU A 179 13.81 15.36 1.94
N LYS A 180 13.91 14.04 2.11
CA LYS A 180 15.14 13.38 2.58
C LYS A 180 16.33 13.65 1.67
N SER A 181 16.13 13.62 0.34
CA SER A 181 17.19 13.93 -0.63
C SER A 181 17.62 15.41 -0.57
N PHE A 182 16.69 16.35 -0.39
CA PHE A 182 17.02 17.77 -0.23
C PHE A 182 17.79 18.02 1.07
N ILE A 183 17.38 17.41 2.18
CA ILE A 183 18.07 17.55 3.48
C ILE A 183 19.48 16.98 3.39
N ARG A 184 19.67 15.82 2.76
CA ARG A 184 20.99 15.21 2.53
C ARG A 184 21.90 16.10 1.68
N ASN A 185 21.36 16.73 0.65
CA ASN A 185 22.12 17.56 -0.29
C ASN A 185 21.96 19.08 -0.02
N LYS A 186 21.67 19.47 1.23
CA LYS A 186 21.36 20.87 1.58
C LYS A 186 22.44 21.84 1.09
N ARG A 187 23.70 21.52 1.39
CA ARG A 187 24.86 22.35 1.02
C ARG A 187 24.97 22.52 -0.50
N SER A 188 24.83 21.44 -1.26
CA SER A 188 24.90 21.48 -2.73
C SER A 188 23.76 22.31 -3.33
N VAL A 189 22.57 22.24 -2.74
CA VAL A 189 21.43 23.09 -3.15
C VAL A 189 21.69 24.56 -2.80
N GLU A 190 22.24 24.87 -1.63
CA GLU A 190 22.61 26.24 -1.26
C GLU A 190 23.63 26.85 -2.23
N ILE A 191 24.67 26.09 -2.61
CA ILE A 191 25.66 26.52 -3.61
C ILE A 191 25.00 26.79 -4.96
N LEU A 192 24.17 25.86 -5.45
CA LEU A 192 23.47 26.01 -6.73
C LEU A 192 22.62 27.30 -6.79
N THR A 193 22.03 27.69 -5.65
CA THR A 193 21.17 28.89 -5.59
C THR A 193 21.92 30.21 -5.59
N ILE A 194 23.25 30.21 -5.39
CA ILE A 194 24.08 31.42 -5.51
C ILE A 194 24.04 31.94 -6.95
N ASP A 195 24.25 31.05 -7.91
CA ASP A 195 24.21 31.38 -9.35
C ASP A 195 22.79 31.37 -9.92
N ASN A 196 21.81 30.88 -9.15
CA ASN A 196 20.39 30.78 -9.56
C ASN A 196 19.45 31.32 -8.46
N PRO A 197 19.38 32.65 -8.24
CA PRO A 197 18.61 33.26 -7.15
C PRO A 197 17.10 33.02 -7.23
N ASP A 198 16.57 32.69 -8.41
CA ASP A 198 15.16 32.33 -8.61
C ASP A 198 14.81 30.96 -7.99
N LEU A 199 15.81 30.19 -7.55
CA LEU A 199 15.70 28.88 -6.92
C LEU A 199 15.91 28.90 -5.41
N THR A 200 16.14 30.07 -4.79
CA THR A 200 16.44 30.17 -3.36
C THR A 200 15.34 29.56 -2.48
N LEU A 201 15.78 28.85 -1.44
CA LEU A 201 14.94 28.31 -0.36
C LEU A 201 15.17 29.11 0.91
N THR A 202 14.10 29.43 1.62
CA THR A 202 14.18 30.15 2.90
C THR A 202 14.56 29.20 4.04
N GLU A 203 15.03 29.75 5.18
CA GLU A 203 15.21 28.96 6.40
C GLU A 203 13.92 28.28 6.87
N SER A 204 12.78 28.95 6.66
CA SER A 204 11.45 28.37 6.93
C SER A 204 11.18 27.14 6.08
N ASP A 205 11.59 27.13 4.81
CA ASP A 205 11.42 25.97 3.92
C ASP A 205 12.20 24.76 4.44
N TRP A 206 13.46 24.98 4.84
CA TRP A 206 14.31 23.93 5.43
C TRP A 206 13.77 23.42 6.77
N LYS A 207 13.25 24.31 7.62
CA LYS A 207 12.61 23.92 8.89
C LYS A 207 11.37 23.07 8.65
N ASN A 208 10.51 23.48 7.71
CA ASN A 208 9.33 22.73 7.32
C ASN A 208 9.68 21.36 6.73
N ALA A 209 10.71 21.29 5.89
CA ALA A 209 11.18 20.02 5.31
C ALA A 209 11.62 19.01 6.38
N LYS A 210 12.35 19.46 7.42
CA LYS A 210 12.78 18.59 8.52
C LYS A 210 11.59 18.05 9.32
N ILE A 211 10.62 18.92 9.64
CA ILE A 211 9.40 18.52 10.35
C ILE A 211 8.62 17.49 9.53
N LEU A 212 8.36 17.80 8.26
CA LEU A 212 7.63 16.90 7.35
C LEU A 212 8.37 15.58 7.14
N MET A 213 9.69 15.59 7.00
CA MET A 213 10.46 14.35 6.88
C MET A 213 10.24 13.43 8.09
N TYR A 214 10.26 13.98 9.31
CA TYR A 214 10.03 13.22 10.53
C TYR A 214 8.60 12.66 10.60
N VAL A 215 7.60 13.50 10.33
CA VAL A 215 6.17 13.09 10.37
C VAL A 215 5.84 12.06 9.28
N LEU A 216 6.44 12.20 8.09
CA LEU A 216 6.17 11.32 6.96
C LEU A 216 6.94 10.00 7.00
N ALA A 217 8.01 9.89 7.80
CA ALA A 217 8.80 8.67 7.91
C ALA A 217 7.96 7.41 8.25
N PRO A 218 7.15 7.39 9.34
CA PRO A 218 6.33 6.22 9.66
C PRO A 218 5.29 5.90 8.58
N ILE A 219 4.75 6.92 7.92
CA ILE A 219 3.78 6.74 6.82
C ILE A 219 4.47 6.13 5.60
N SER A 220 5.66 6.62 5.25
CA SER A 220 6.47 6.11 4.14
C SER A 220 6.87 4.66 4.37
N GLU A 221 7.36 4.33 5.57
CA GLU A 221 7.75 2.96 5.95
C GLU A 221 6.55 2.02 5.90
N THR A 222 5.43 2.41 6.51
CA THR A 222 4.22 1.59 6.54
C THR A 222 3.63 1.41 5.14
N THR A 223 3.69 2.44 4.31
CA THR A 223 3.24 2.33 2.92
C THR A 223 4.10 1.36 2.13
N THR A 224 5.42 1.39 2.33
CA THR A 224 6.36 0.46 1.68
C THR A 224 6.12 -0.97 2.15
N ALA A 225 5.87 -1.16 3.45
CA ALA A 225 5.54 -2.46 4.03
C ALA A 225 4.20 -2.99 3.50
N ALA A 226 3.16 -2.15 3.42
CA ALA A 226 1.84 -2.54 2.92
C ALA A 226 1.82 -2.84 1.41
N GLN A 227 2.76 -2.28 0.65
CA GLN A 227 2.97 -2.62 -0.77
C GLN A 227 3.78 -3.90 -0.96
N HIS A 228 4.45 -4.38 0.09
CA HIS A 228 5.26 -5.58 -0.01
C HIS A 228 4.37 -6.82 -0.10
N ARG A 229 4.74 -7.74 -0.98
CA ARG A 229 3.90 -8.86 -1.38
C ARG A 229 3.75 -9.95 -0.31
N PHE A 230 4.72 -10.03 0.59
CA PHE A 230 4.80 -11.08 1.62
C PHE A 230 4.75 -10.52 3.06
N LEU A 231 4.56 -9.22 3.23
CA LEU A 231 4.49 -8.62 4.56
C LEU A 231 3.02 -8.32 4.90
N SER A 232 2.60 -8.73 6.10
CA SER A 232 1.34 -8.26 6.69
C SER A 232 1.48 -6.78 7.08
N PRO A 233 0.45 -5.94 6.89
CA PRO A 233 0.49 -4.54 7.30
C PRO A 233 0.62 -4.41 8.83
N CYS A 234 1.84 -4.15 9.32
CA CYS A 234 2.13 -3.91 10.73
C CYS A 234 1.64 -2.53 11.19
N SER A 235 0.57 -2.51 11.98
CA SER A 235 0.03 -1.36 12.72
C SER A 235 0.92 -0.90 13.90
N ARG A 236 1.92 -1.69 14.31
CA ARG A 236 2.68 -1.49 15.56
C ARG A 236 3.65 -0.31 15.55
N LYS A 237 4.21 0.07 14.40
CA LYS A 237 5.17 1.20 14.29
C LYS A 237 4.52 2.56 14.08
N MET A 238 3.26 2.60 13.66
CA MET A 238 2.63 3.86 13.23
C MET A 238 2.19 4.75 14.41
N ARG A 239 1.58 4.19 15.47
CA ARG A 239 1.02 4.98 16.58
C ARG A 239 2.05 5.77 17.40
N LYS A 240 3.30 5.30 17.51
CA LYS A 240 4.33 5.95 18.35
C LYS A 240 5.06 7.12 17.69
N ALA A 241 4.94 7.27 16.37
CA ALA A 241 5.76 8.23 15.60
C ALA A 241 4.93 9.29 14.85
N ILE A 242 3.61 9.28 15.02
CA ILE A 242 2.69 10.16 14.29
C ILE A 242 2.10 11.23 15.23
N THR A 243 1.93 12.45 14.72
CA THR A 243 1.28 13.57 15.41
C THR A 243 -0.22 13.32 15.62
N THR A 244 -0.81 13.86 16.70
CA THR A 244 -2.24 13.71 17.02
C THR A 244 -3.17 14.02 15.84
N GLU A 245 -2.94 15.12 15.12
CA GLU A 245 -3.75 15.52 13.94
C GLU A 245 -3.80 14.43 12.87
N VAL A 246 -2.65 13.83 12.54
CA VAL A 246 -2.55 12.77 11.54
C VAL A 246 -3.20 11.48 12.04
N LEU A 247 -3.11 11.20 13.35
CA LEU A 247 -3.76 10.04 13.97
C LEU A 247 -5.28 10.17 13.92
N GLU A 248 -5.85 11.33 14.27
CA GLU A 248 -7.30 11.58 14.21
C GLU A 248 -7.87 11.41 12.79
N VAL A 249 -7.16 11.91 11.78
CA VAL A 249 -7.55 11.75 10.37
C VAL A 249 -7.42 10.29 9.93
N LEU A 250 -6.36 9.60 10.36
CA LEU A 250 -6.17 8.17 10.06
C LEU A 250 -7.29 7.32 10.67
N GLU A 251 -7.61 7.53 11.94
CA GLU A 251 -8.70 6.85 12.63
C GLU A 251 -10.03 7.13 11.92
N THR A 252 -10.28 8.38 11.55
CA THR A 252 -11.48 8.78 10.80
C THR A 252 -11.61 8.09 9.45
N ARG A 253 -10.53 7.99 8.69
CA ARG A 253 -10.54 7.31 7.38
C ARG A 253 -10.49 5.78 7.50
N GLY A 254 -9.99 5.28 8.62
CA GLY A 254 -9.82 3.86 8.92
C GLY A 254 -10.98 3.22 9.68
N ARG A 255 -11.99 3.97 10.16
CA ARG A 255 -13.09 3.44 11.01
C ARG A 255 -13.72 2.17 10.46
N ASN A 256 -13.92 2.12 9.14
CA ASN A 256 -14.59 0.99 8.51
C ASN A 256 -13.74 -0.30 8.53
N TYR A 257 -12.43 -0.23 8.70
CA TYR A 257 -11.56 -1.42 8.69
C TYR A 257 -11.92 -2.37 9.85
N LEU A 258 -12.25 -1.82 11.02
CA LEU A 258 -12.67 -2.61 12.18
C LEU A 258 -14.05 -3.24 11.98
N SER A 259 -14.91 -2.69 11.11
CA SER A 259 -16.19 -3.32 10.79
C SER A 259 -16.09 -4.48 9.80
N MET A 260 -14.92 -4.69 9.19
CA MET A 260 -14.74 -5.74 8.19
C MET A 260 -14.36 -7.07 8.85
N LYS A 261 -15.25 -8.06 8.78
CA LYS A 261 -15.01 -9.42 9.30
C LYS A 261 -13.66 -9.99 8.86
N THR A 262 -13.33 -9.95 7.57
CA THR A 262 -12.06 -10.46 7.03
C THR A 262 -10.82 -9.83 7.69
N LEU A 263 -10.85 -8.51 7.94
CA LEU A 263 -9.72 -7.82 8.54
C LEU A 263 -9.63 -8.05 10.05
N ARG A 264 -10.78 -8.13 10.74
CA ARG A 264 -10.81 -8.52 12.16
C ARG A 264 -10.22 -9.91 12.36
N PHE A 265 -10.63 -10.87 11.54
CA PHE A 265 -10.15 -12.25 11.58
C PHE A 265 -8.66 -12.32 11.28
N ALA A 266 -8.21 -11.67 10.20
CA ALA A 266 -6.79 -11.61 9.85
C ALA A 266 -5.95 -10.97 10.97
N THR A 267 -6.47 -9.93 11.65
CA THR A 267 -5.77 -9.28 12.77
C THR A 267 -5.72 -10.17 14.00
N PHE A 268 -6.80 -10.87 14.31
CA PHE A 268 -6.90 -11.76 15.48
C PHE A 268 -6.02 -13.01 15.35
N LEU A 269 -6.04 -13.64 14.17
CA LEU A 269 -5.28 -14.86 13.90
C LEU A 269 -3.77 -14.61 13.75
N ASP A 270 -3.35 -13.38 13.43
CA ASP A 270 -1.93 -13.03 13.33
C ASP A 270 -1.29 -12.98 14.72
N VAL A 271 -0.42 -13.97 15.00
CA VAL A 271 0.28 -14.12 16.28
C VAL A 271 1.03 -12.85 16.70
N ARG A 272 1.48 -12.01 15.75
CA ARG A 272 2.19 -10.76 16.03
C ARG A 272 1.29 -9.67 16.62
N PHE A 273 -0.02 -9.80 16.43
CA PHE A 273 -1.04 -8.80 16.76
C PHE A 273 -1.98 -9.24 17.89
N LYS A 274 -1.91 -10.51 18.31
CA LYS A 274 -2.72 -11.07 19.41
C LYS A 274 -2.77 -10.12 20.61
N ASN A 275 -3.99 -9.74 20.98
CA ASN A 275 -4.35 -8.94 22.15
C ASN A 275 -3.83 -7.49 22.16
N ILE A 276 -3.34 -6.96 21.03
CA ILE A 276 -2.73 -5.61 20.98
C ILE A 276 -3.60 -4.58 20.24
N PHE A 277 -4.39 -5.01 19.27
CA PHE A 277 -5.04 -4.10 18.30
C PHE A 277 -6.57 -4.13 18.28
N LEU A 278 -7.17 -5.20 18.80
CA LEU A 278 -8.62 -5.33 18.91
C LEU A 278 -8.99 -5.11 20.37
N ASP A 279 -10.05 -4.34 20.61
CA ASP A 279 -10.60 -4.19 21.95
C ASP A 279 -11.23 -5.51 22.42
N ASP A 280 -11.34 -5.71 23.73
CA ASP A 280 -11.77 -6.99 24.34
C ASP A 280 -13.15 -7.47 23.87
N ASP A 281 -14.05 -6.54 23.52
CA ASP A 281 -15.37 -6.86 22.99
C ASP A 281 -15.26 -7.43 21.55
N ILE A 282 -14.43 -6.81 20.70
CA ILE A 282 -14.20 -7.28 19.32
C ILE A 282 -13.47 -8.63 19.32
N GLN A 283 -12.55 -8.84 20.26
CA GLN A 283 -11.88 -10.14 20.40
C GLN A 283 -12.87 -11.25 20.70
N ARG A 284 -13.77 -11.04 21.67
CA ARG A 284 -14.83 -12.01 22.02
C ARG A 284 -15.75 -12.29 20.85
N GLU A 285 -16.20 -11.26 20.12
CA GLU A 285 -17.01 -11.45 18.91
C GLU A 285 -16.29 -12.31 17.87
N VAL A 286 -15.00 -12.04 17.61
CA VAL A 286 -14.22 -12.81 16.63
C VAL A 286 -14.00 -14.25 17.08
N GLU A 287 -13.77 -14.47 18.37
CA GLU A 287 -13.59 -15.80 18.95
C GLU A 287 -14.89 -16.63 18.83
N GLU A 288 -16.04 -16.07 19.20
CA GLU A 288 -17.34 -16.72 19.05
C GLU A 288 -17.65 -17.05 17.58
N GLU A 289 -17.40 -16.11 16.67
CA GLU A 289 -17.62 -16.35 15.24
C GLU A 289 -16.66 -17.41 14.67
N LEU A 290 -15.41 -17.48 15.13
CA LEU A 290 -14.44 -18.50 14.70
C LEU A 290 -14.83 -19.89 15.22
N LEU A 291 -15.21 -20.01 16.49
CA LEU A 291 -15.69 -21.26 17.07
C LEU A 291 -16.95 -21.76 16.35
N ALA A 292 -17.86 -20.85 15.97
CA ALA A 292 -19.04 -21.21 15.19
C ALA A 292 -18.71 -21.69 13.76
N MET A 293 -17.56 -21.31 13.20
CA MET A 293 -17.10 -21.80 11.89
C MET A 293 -16.49 -23.20 11.94
N PHE A 294 -15.99 -23.60 13.11
CA PHE A 294 -15.44 -24.93 13.37
C PHE A 294 -16.16 -25.53 14.58
N PRO A 295 -17.46 -25.87 14.44
CA PRO A 295 -18.17 -26.55 15.52
C PRO A 295 -17.38 -27.80 15.88
N GLU A 296 -17.11 -28.01 17.17
CA GLU A 296 -16.42 -29.20 17.66
C GLU A 296 -17.07 -30.42 17.01
N GLN A 297 -16.33 -31.07 16.10
CA GLN A 297 -16.65 -32.43 15.74
C GLN A 297 -16.35 -33.25 16.99
N GLU A 298 -17.34 -33.96 17.52
CA GLU A 298 -17.14 -35.03 18.50
C GLU A 298 -16.32 -36.16 17.87
N ASP A 299 -15.09 -35.90 17.44
CA ASP A 299 -14.12 -36.91 17.07
C ASP A 299 -12.88 -36.69 17.94
N ASP A 300 -12.77 -37.57 18.92
CA ASP A 300 -11.72 -37.73 19.92
C ASP A 300 -10.38 -38.21 19.28
N GLU A 301 -10.05 -37.73 18.08
CA GLU A 301 -8.74 -37.96 17.47
C GLU A 301 -7.86 -36.74 17.70
N LYS A 302 -6.90 -36.90 18.61
CA LYS A 302 -5.77 -35.97 18.76
C LYS A 302 -5.24 -35.60 17.37
N PRO A 303 -4.87 -34.34 17.12
CA PRO A 303 -4.19 -33.99 15.88
C PRO A 303 -2.99 -34.93 15.72
N ASP A 304 -2.90 -35.56 14.55
CA ASP A 304 -1.74 -36.38 14.21
C ASP A 304 -0.47 -35.53 14.29
N ASP A 305 0.66 -36.16 14.62
CA ASP A 305 1.95 -35.48 14.75
C ASP A 305 2.32 -34.70 13.45
N GLU A 306 1.76 -35.09 12.30
CA GLU A 306 1.92 -34.38 11.02
C GLU A 306 1.21 -33.01 11.00
N GLY A 307 -0.03 -32.90 11.47
CA GLY A 307 -0.76 -31.62 11.54
C GLY A 307 -0.10 -30.59 12.47
N LEU A 308 0.48 -31.06 13.58
CA LEU A 308 1.27 -30.23 14.50
C LEU A 308 2.60 -29.80 13.89
N GLU A 309 3.30 -30.69 13.18
CA GLU A 309 4.54 -30.35 12.46
C GLU A 309 4.30 -29.31 11.35
N ILE A 310 3.17 -29.39 10.63
CA ILE A 310 2.84 -28.42 9.57
C ILE A 310 2.56 -27.05 10.17
N ALA A 311 1.80 -26.97 11.28
CA ALA A 311 1.55 -25.72 11.98
C ALA A 311 2.85 -25.09 12.53
N GLU A 312 3.75 -25.91 13.10
CA GLU A 312 5.07 -25.44 13.54
C GLU A 312 5.94 -24.99 12.37
N LYS A 313 6.01 -25.75 11.26
CA LYS A 313 6.79 -25.38 10.07
C LYS A 313 6.28 -24.08 9.43
N CYS A 314 4.97 -23.85 9.39
CA CYS A 314 4.39 -22.59 8.91
C CYS A 314 4.71 -21.41 9.83
N SER A 315 4.71 -21.62 11.15
CA SER A 315 5.11 -20.59 12.11
C SER A 315 6.61 -20.25 11.98
N ILE A 316 7.47 -21.25 11.76
CA ILE A 316 8.92 -21.09 11.65
C ILE A 316 9.33 -20.46 10.31
N GLN A 317 8.74 -20.89 9.18
CA GLN A 317 9.02 -20.26 7.88
C GLN A 317 8.55 -18.81 7.81
N CYS A 318 7.45 -18.47 8.48
CA CYS A 318 6.98 -17.09 8.55
C CYS A 318 7.94 -16.23 9.38
N VAL A 319 8.55 -16.77 10.45
CA VAL A 319 9.51 -16.03 11.31
C VAL A 319 10.90 -15.93 10.68
N GLN A 320 11.36 -16.94 9.93
CA GLN A 320 12.71 -16.98 9.35
C GLN A 320 12.91 -16.08 8.11
N GLN A 321 11.85 -15.43 7.62
CA GLN A 321 11.92 -14.43 6.54
C GLN A 321 11.92 -12.97 7.03
N PHE A 322 12.09 -12.73 8.35
CA PHE A 322 12.15 -11.39 8.95
C PHE A 322 13.56 -10.94 9.32
#